data_AF-A0A960YMF7-F1
#
_entry.id   AF-A0A960YMF7-F1
#
_cell.length_a   1.000
_cell.length_b   1.000
_cell.length_c   1.000
_cell.angle_alpha   90.00
_cell.angle_beta   90.00
_cell.angle_gamma   90.00
#
_symmetry.space_group_name_H-M   'P 1'
#
loop_
_entity.id
_entity.type
_entity.pdbx_description
1 polymer ?
#
loop_
_entity_poly.entity_id
_entity_poly.type
_entity_poly.pdbx_seq_one_letter_code
_entity_poly.pdbx_strand_id
1 'polypeptide(L)'
;AMAAARSDIKIGTTISTLAGEAASDAPRHQKALRRHDAFFNRLYVDPVVGRGYPFEDLPFLRKMEKAILPDDMDLIQYPFDFLGINHYSRKTVRSAWWMPYLKFWEHKPLRDVEITSMGWEVSPPGIYQILKKFGDYPEIPALYITENGAAYIDRVEADRSIHDRERKRYIQSYLEQCLKAKTEGVNLRGYFV
;
A
#
# COMPACT_ATOMS: atom_id res chain seq x y z
N ALA A 1 6.16 -7.98 24.13
CA ALA A 1 5.99 -9.38 24.59
C ALA A 1 6.84 -10.36 23.76
N MET A 2 6.63 -10.46 22.44
CA MET A 2 7.37 -11.42 21.60
C MET A 2 8.89 -11.23 21.61
N ALA A 3 9.39 -10.01 21.40
CA ALA A 3 10.84 -9.73 21.46
C ALA A 3 11.47 -10.01 22.82
N ALA A 4 10.71 -9.81 23.91
CA ALA A 4 11.18 -10.12 25.26
C ALA A 4 11.27 -11.64 25.52
N ALA A 5 10.45 -12.44 24.82
CA ALA A 5 10.44 -13.89 24.96
C ALA A 5 11.47 -14.58 24.05
N ARG A 6 11.76 -14.01 22.87
CA ARG A 6 12.66 -14.56 21.86
C ARG A 6 13.38 -13.43 21.13
N SER A 7 14.70 -13.36 21.27
CA SER A 7 15.54 -12.34 20.60
C SER A 7 16.04 -12.77 19.22
N ASP A 8 15.86 -14.04 18.86
CA ASP A 8 16.30 -14.63 17.59
C ASP A 8 15.25 -14.52 16.46
N ILE A 9 14.00 -14.17 16.80
CA ILE A 9 12.92 -14.01 15.82
C ILE A 9 12.89 -12.59 15.27
N LYS A 10 12.52 -12.47 14.00
CA LYS A 10 12.28 -11.19 13.33
C LYS A 10 10.79 -10.86 13.41
N ILE A 11 10.47 -9.67 13.94
CA ILE A 11 9.09 -9.24 14.17
C ILE A 11 8.80 -8.04 13.29
N GLY A 12 7.76 -8.19 12.47
CA GLY A 12 7.23 -7.13 11.63
C GLY A 12 5.71 -7.10 11.71
N THR A 13 5.13 -6.11 11.03
CA THR A 13 3.69 -6.04 10.77
C THR A 13 3.45 -6.04 9.27
N THR A 14 2.22 -6.32 8.83
CA THR A 14 1.82 -6.18 7.43
C THR A 14 0.67 -5.20 7.28
N ILE A 15 0.72 -4.38 6.23
CA ILE A 15 -0.30 -3.38 5.95
C ILE A 15 -0.75 -3.51 4.49
N SER A 16 -2.07 -3.51 4.29
CA SER A 16 -2.68 -3.36 2.98
C SER A 16 -2.48 -1.94 2.48
N THR A 17 -1.80 -1.80 1.35
CA THR A 17 -1.47 -0.51 0.75
C THR A 17 -2.27 -0.28 -0.52
N LEU A 18 -2.56 0.98 -0.80
CA LEU A 18 -3.23 1.38 -2.02
C LEU A 18 -2.46 2.51 -2.70
N ALA A 19 -1.93 2.23 -3.88
CA ALA A 19 -1.30 3.26 -4.71
C ALA A 19 -2.37 4.17 -5.30
N GLY A 20 -2.04 5.45 -5.47
CA GLY A 20 -2.93 6.45 -6.04
C GLY A 20 -2.30 7.19 -7.21
N GLU A 21 -3.11 7.53 -8.20
CA GLU A 21 -2.77 8.48 -9.28
C GLU A 21 -3.76 9.63 -9.27
N ALA A 22 -3.29 10.88 -9.28
CA ALA A 22 -4.19 12.02 -9.40
C ALA A 22 -4.85 12.04 -10.78
N ALA A 23 -6.15 12.30 -10.85
CA ALA A 23 -6.87 12.31 -12.13
C ALA A 23 -6.41 13.38 -13.13
N SER A 24 -5.72 14.42 -12.65
CA SER A 24 -4.96 15.36 -13.46
C SER A 24 -3.98 16.14 -12.57
N ASP A 25 -3.13 16.95 -13.19
CA ASP A 25 -2.13 17.78 -12.49
C ASP A 25 -2.73 18.99 -11.73
N ALA A 26 -4.05 19.18 -11.78
CA ALA A 26 -4.70 20.25 -11.05
C ALA A 26 -4.40 20.15 -9.53
N PRO A 27 -4.03 21.24 -8.84
CA PRO A 27 -3.65 21.21 -7.43
C PRO A 27 -4.68 20.57 -6.50
N ARG A 28 -5.98 20.69 -6.83
CA ARG A 28 -7.07 20.04 -6.09
C ARG A 28 -6.98 18.51 -6.11
N HIS A 29 -6.59 17.92 -7.24
CA HIS A 29 -6.46 16.46 -7.41
C HIS A 29 -5.19 15.95 -6.74
N GLN A 30 -4.10 16.74 -6.78
CA GLN A 30 -2.90 16.44 -6.00
C GLN A 30 -3.15 16.48 -4.48
N LYS A 31 -3.94 17.46 -4.00
CA LYS A 31 -4.37 17.49 -2.60
C LYS A 31 -5.25 16.30 -2.24
N ALA A 32 -6.15 15.89 -3.14
CA ALA A 32 -6.98 14.70 -2.95
C ALA A 32 -6.13 13.42 -2.90
N LEU A 33 -5.11 13.30 -3.75
CA LEU A 33 -4.16 12.20 -3.75
C LEU A 33 -3.40 12.11 -2.42
N ARG A 34 -2.93 13.23 -1.87
CA ARG A 34 -2.27 13.23 -0.54
C ARG A 34 -3.20 12.76 0.57
N ARG A 35 -4.50 13.10 0.51
CA ARG A 35 -5.49 12.61 1.48
C ARG A 35 -5.81 11.13 1.32
N HIS A 36 -5.93 10.66 0.09
CA HIS A 36 -6.10 9.24 -0.22
C HIS A 36 -4.94 8.43 0.36
N ASP A 37 -3.72 8.89 0.10
CA ASP A 37 -2.52 8.29 0.66
C ASP A 37 -2.46 8.38 2.20
N ALA A 38 -2.84 9.52 2.77
CA ALA A 38 -2.93 9.68 4.21
C ALA A 38 -3.88 8.64 4.83
N PHE A 39 -4.99 8.37 4.15
CA PHE A 39 -6.07 7.53 4.67
C PHE A 39 -5.78 6.04 4.54
N PHE A 40 -5.31 5.60 3.37
CA PHE A 40 -5.09 4.18 3.11
C PHE A 40 -3.73 3.67 3.58
N ASN A 41 -2.72 4.54 3.63
CA ASN A 41 -1.34 4.12 3.85
C ASN A 41 -0.80 4.70 5.17
N ARG A 42 -0.66 6.03 5.24
CA ARG A 42 0.03 6.69 6.35
C ARG A 42 -0.71 6.63 7.68
N LEU A 43 -2.04 6.58 7.67
CA LEU A 43 -2.86 6.45 8.89
C LEU A 43 -2.42 5.26 9.76
N TYR A 44 -1.91 4.19 9.14
CA TYR A 44 -1.49 2.97 9.83
C TYR A 44 0.03 2.90 10.00
N VAL A 45 0.80 3.34 8.99
CA VAL A 45 2.27 3.25 9.02
C VAL A 45 2.89 4.34 9.89
N ASP A 46 2.47 5.60 9.72
CA ASP A 46 3.16 6.74 10.36
C ASP A 46 3.13 6.65 11.90
N PRO A 47 2.01 6.30 12.57
CA PRO A 47 1.99 6.13 14.02
C PRO A 47 2.95 5.04 14.52
N VAL A 48 2.98 3.89 13.85
CA VAL A 48 3.77 2.73 14.32
C VAL A 48 5.28 2.95 14.16
N VAL A 49 5.70 3.87 13.28
CA VAL A 49 7.10 4.27 13.11
C VAL A 49 7.45 5.56 13.87
N GLY A 50 6.54 6.12 14.66
CA GLY A 50 6.80 7.31 15.49
C GLY A 50 6.67 8.65 14.77
N ARG A 51 6.05 8.68 13.58
CA ARG A 51 5.76 9.92 12.83
C ARG A 51 4.41 10.56 13.23
N GLY A 52 3.62 9.86 14.04
CA GLY A 52 2.30 10.31 14.49
C GLY A 52 1.22 10.15 13.42
N TYR A 53 -0.01 10.56 13.76
CA TYR A 53 -1.13 10.51 12.82
C TYR A 53 -1.05 11.64 11.77
N PRO A 54 -1.51 11.43 10.52
CA PRO A 54 -1.41 12.40 9.43
C PRO A 54 -2.47 13.52 9.53
N PHE A 55 -2.45 14.30 10.60
CA PHE A 55 -3.45 15.34 10.90
C PHE A 55 -3.48 16.48 9.87
N GLU A 56 -2.37 16.77 9.19
CA GLU A 56 -2.31 17.83 8.18
C GLU A 56 -3.17 17.50 6.94
N ASP A 57 -3.07 16.25 6.48
CA ASP A 57 -3.83 15.78 5.32
C ASP A 57 -5.25 15.34 5.70
N LEU A 58 -5.44 14.81 6.91
CA LEU A 58 -6.73 14.38 7.45
C LEU A 58 -7.08 15.11 8.77
N PRO A 59 -7.42 16.41 8.73
CA PRO A 59 -7.70 17.18 9.95
C PRO A 59 -8.85 16.65 10.80
N PHE A 60 -9.76 15.88 10.21
CA PHE A 60 -10.88 15.28 10.96
C PHE A 60 -10.41 14.24 11.98
N LEU A 61 -9.22 13.65 11.78
CA LEU A 61 -8.61 12.72 12.74
C LEU A 61 -8.35 13.39 14.08
N ARG A 62 -8.20 14.72 14.16
CA ARG A 62 -8.05 15.41 15.45
C ARG A 62 -9.22 15.18 16.42
N LYS A 63 -10.40 14.79 15.91
CA LYS A 63 -11.52 14.37 16.76
C LYS A 63 -11.20 13.13 17.60
N MET A 64 -10.27 12.29 17.15
CA MET A 64 -9.80 11.10 17.85
C MET A 64 -8.77 11.43 18.94
N GLU A 65 -8.17 12.63 18.97
CA GLU A 65 -7.17 12.99 19.98
C GLU A 65 -7.69 12.79 21.40
N LYS A 66 -9.00 13.00 21.62
CA LYS A 66 -9.66 12.77 22.91
C LYS A 66 -9.71 11.30 23.34
N ALA A 67 -9.56 10.39 22.39
CA ALA A 67 -9.54 8.94 22.61
C ALA A 67 -8.10 8.38 22.70
N ILE A 68 -7.08 9.18 22.38
CA ILE A 68 -5.68 8.80 22.53
C ILE A 68 -5.31 8.97 24.01
N LEU A 69 -4.95 7.87 24.66
CA LEU A 69 -4.53 7.88 26.06
C LEU A 69 -3.07 8.39 26.19
N PRO A 70 -2.65 8.84 27.39
CA PRO A 70 -1.36 9.50 27.62
C PRO A 70 -0.10 8.74 27.14
N ASP A 71 -0.17 7.42 26.91
CA ASP A 71 0.96 6.59 26.49
C ASP A 71 0.73 5.85 25.16
N ASP A 72 -0.43 6.01 24.51
CA ASP A 72 -0.80 5.22 23.33
C ASP A 72 0.20 5.40 22.17
N MET A 73 0.68 6.64 21.98
CA MET A 73 1.60 6.96 20.89
C MET A 73 3.01 6.39 21.12
N ASP A 74 3.42 6.24 22.37
CA ASP A 74 4.69 5.62 22.73
C ASP A 74 4.58 4.09 22.64
N LEU A 75 3.43 3.53 23.02
CA LEU A 75 3.16 2.09 22.99
C LEU A 75 2.96 1.54 21.57
N ILE A 76 2.32 2.31 20.68
CA ILE A 76 2.09 1.90 19.29
C ILE A 76 3.38 1.94 18.46
N GLN A 77 4.33 2.79 18.85
CA GLN A 77 5.63 2.84 18.21
C GLN A 77 6.42 1.57 18.54
N TYR A 78 6.82 0.84 17.49
CA TYR A 78 7.63 -0.37 17.67
C TYR A 78 8.72 -0.45 16.59
N PRO A 79 9.98 -0.72 16.98
CA PRO A 79 11.08 -0.86 16.03
C PRO A 79 11.00 -2.22 15.33
N PHE A 80 10.12 -2.33 14.33
CA PHE A 80 9.97 -3.56 13.56
C PHE A 80 11.26 -3.92 12.81
N ASP A 81 11.56 -5.21 12.73
CA ASP A 81 12.65 -5.72 11.89
C ASP A 81 12.33 -5.61 10.39
N PHE A 82 11.05 -5.49 10.04
CA PHE A 82 10.57 -5.28 8.67
C PHE A 82 9.13 -4.76 8.64
N LEU A 83 8.74 -4.15 7.52
CA LEU A 83 7.35 -3.89 7.15
C LEU A 83 6.92 -4.79 5.98
N GLY A 84 5.83 -5.52 6.18
CA GLY A 84 5.13 -6.27 5.16
C GLY A 84 4.16 -5.38 4.37
N ILE A 85 4.15 -5.55 3.06
CA ILE A 85 3.28 -4.82 2.14
C ILE A 85 2.36 -5.83 1.44
N ASN A 86 1.06 -5.67 1.65
CA ASN A 86 0.04 -6.31 0.83
C ASN A 86 -0.38 -5.30 -0.24
N HIS A 87 -0.16 -5.61 -1.52
CA HIS A 87 -0.44 -4.67 -2.60
C HIS A 87 -0.99 -5.38 -3.82
N TYR A 88 -2.01 -4.80 -4.46
CA TYR A 88 -2.74 -5.44 -5.55
C TYR A 88 -3.08 -4.50 -6.71
N SER A 89 -3.41 -3.25 -6.42
CA SER A 89 -4.00 -2.33 -7.39
C SER A 89 -3.59 -0.90 -7.11
N ARG A 90 -3.81 -0.05 -8.12
CA ARG A 90 -3.84 1.41 -8.00
C ARG A 90 -5.28 1.92 -8.06
N LYS A 91 -5.49 3.17 -7.62
CA LYS A 91 -6.72 3.93 -7.85
C LYS A 91 -6.43 5.28 -8.47
N THR A 92 -7.27 5.70 -9.41
CA THR A 92 -7.33 7.09 -9.84
C THR A 92 -8.09 7.92 -8.80
N VAL A 93 -7.50 9.02 -8.33
CA VAL A 93 -8.04 9.84 -7.25
C VAL A 93 -8.46 11.21 -7.77
N ARG A 94 -9.70 11.59 -7.48
CA ARG A 94 -10.27 12.91 -7.78
C ARG A 94 -10.59 13.67 -6.50
N SER A 95 -10.63 14.99 -6.64
CA SER A 95 -11.09 15.87 -5.57
C SER A 95 -12.59 15.80 -5.52
N ALA A 96 -13.14 15.54 -4.35
CA ALA A 96 -14.58 15.43 -4.12
C ALA A 96 -14.96 16.38 -2.98
N TRP A 97 -15.13 17.66 -3.30
CA TRP A 97 -15.41 18.70 -2.29
C TRP A 97 -16.72 18.46 -1.53
N TRP A 98 -17.67 17.77 -2.17
CA TRP A 98 -18.97 17.39 -1.61
C TRP A 98 -18.87 16.26 -0.57
N MET A 99 -17.77 15.50 -0.52
CA MET A 99 -17.55 14.48 0.49
C MET A 99 -17.01 15.10 1.78
N PRO A 100 -17.71 14.95 2.91
CA PRO A 100 -17.22 15.47 4.18
C PRO A 100 -15.95 14.73 4.60
N TYR A 101 -15.08 15.46 5.31
CA TYR A 101 -13.82 14.97 5.90
C TYR A 101 -12.73 14.55 4.90
N LEU A 102 -12.97 13.51 4.10
CA LEU A 102 -11.98 12.90 3.21
C LEU A 102 -11.67 13.75 1.98
N LYS A 103 -12.69 14.40 1.39
CA LYS A 103 -12.55 15.29 0.22
C LYS A 103 -11.86 14.66 -1.01
N PHE A 104 -11.81 13.34 -1.12
CA PHE A 104 -11.31 12.60 -2.29
C PHE A 104 -12.32 11.52 -2.70
N TRP A 105 -12.30 11.14 -3.97
CA TRP A 105 -13.10 10.04 -4.53
C TRP A 105 -12.24 9.16 -5.44
N GLU A 106 -12.40 7.85 -5.31
CA GLU A 106 -11.78 6.87 -6.20
C GLU A 106 -12.57 6.79 -7.51
N HIS A 107 -11.97 7.29 -8.57
CA HIS A 107 -12.53 7.28 -9.90
C HIS A 107 -12.15 6.01 -10.65
N LYS A 108 -12.89 5.72 -11.72
CA LYS A 108 -12.46 4.71 -12.69
C LYS A 108 -11.09 5.10 -13.28
N PRO A 109 -10.30 4.11 -13.73
CA PRO A 109 -9.05 4.38 -14.42
C PRO A 109 -9.23 5.40 -15.55
N LEU A 110 -8.24 6.27 -15.74
CA LEU A 110 -8.27 7.33 -16.76
C LEU A 110 -8.15 6.80 -18.20
N ARG A 111 -7.79 5.52 -18.35
CA ARG A 111 -7.44 4.87 -19.61
C ARG A 111 -8.08 3.49 -19.62
N ASP A 112 -8.16 2.91 -20.81
CA ASP A 112 -8.47 1.49 -20.92
C ASP A 112 -7.29 0.68 -20.37
N VAL A 113 -7.56 -0.10 -19.35
CA VAL A 113 -6.57 -0.83 -18.56
C VAL A 113 -7.10 -2.23 -18.28
N GLU A 114 -6.20 -3.18 -18.11
CA GLU A 114 -6.58 -4.52 -17.70
C GLU A 114 -7.18 -4.49 -16.29
N ILE A 115 -8.28 -5.22 -16.12
CA ILE A 115 -9.03 -5.32 -14.88
C ILE A 115 -9.15 -6.80 -14.50
N THR A 116 -8.80 -7.13 -13.27
CA THR A 116 -8.93 -8.49 -12.73
C THR A 116 -10.40 -8.87 -12.54
N SER A 117 -10.70 -10.14 -12.26
CA SER A 117 -12.07 -10.57 -11.92
C SER A 117 -12.63 -9.91 -10.66
N MET A 118 -11.77 -9.31 -9.81
CA MET A 118 -12.17 -8.52 -8.64
C MET A 118 -12.54 -7.06 -8.98
N GLY A 119 -12.46 -6.65 -10.25
CA GLY A 119 -12.67 -5.26 -10.64
C GLY A 119 -11.49 -4.35 -10.30
N TRP A 120 -10.31 -4.92 -10.09
CA TRP A 120 -9.09 -4.16 -9.71
C TRP A 120 -8.22 -3.86 -10.92
N GLU A 121 -7.70 -2.64 -10.98
CA GLU A 121 -6.76 -2.18 -12.00
C GLU A 121 -5.44 -2.93 -11.87
N VAL A 122 -5.02 -3.58 -12.95
CA VAL A 122 -3.67 -4.12 -13.08
C VAL A 122 -2.74 -2.95 -13.36
N SER A 123 -2.01 -2.52 -12.34
CA SER A 123 -1.10 -1.36 -12.41
C SER A 123 0.22 -1.70 -11.73
N PRO A 124 1.14 -2.38 -12.44
CA PRO A 124 2.44 -2.72 -11.90
C PRO A 124 3.21 -1.51 -11.31
N PRO A 125 3.21 -0.30 -11.93
CA PRO A 125 3.89 0.85 -11.35
C PRO A 125 3.40 1.24 -9.94
N GLY A 126 2.19 0.83 -9.54
CA GLY A 126 1.66 1.07 -8.19
C GLY A 126 2.52 0.46 -7.09
N ILE A 127 2.98 -0.80 -7.26
CA ILE A 127 3.81 -1.46 -6.24
C ILE A 127 5.18 -0.78 -6.10
N TYR A 128 5.75 -0.33 -7.22
CA TYR A 128 6.99 0.44 -7.22
C TYR A 128 6.85 1.76 -6.44
N GLN A 129 5.74 2.48 -6.62
CA GLN A 129 5.48 3.73 -5.88
C GLN A 129 5.40 3.50 -4.37
N ILE A 130 4.71 2.44 -3.94
CA ILE A 130 4.62 2.07 -2.52
C ILE A 130 6.00 1.67 -1.96
N LEU A 131 6.76 0.86 -2.71
CA LEU A 131 8.10 0.45 -2.33
C LEU A 131 9.07 1.63 -2.21
N LYS A 132 9.04 2.58 -3.15
CA LYS A 132 9.85 3.79 -3.05
C LYS A 132 9.46 4.63 -1.83
N LYS A 133 8.16 4.86 -1.62
CA LYS A 133 7.67 5.63 -0.47
C LYS A 133 8.18 5.07 0.86
N PHE A 134 7.89 3.79 1.14
CA PHE A 134 8.23 3.20 2.44
C PHE A 134 9.71 2.79 2.52
N GLY A 135 10.38 2.64 1.38
CA GLY A 135 11.83 2.48 1.33
C GLY A 135 12.60 3.75 1.71
N ASP A 136 11.97 4.92 1.58
CA ASP A 136 12.56 6.21 1.98
C ASP A 136 12.34 6.53 3.47
N TYR A 137 11.63 5.67 4.22
CA TYR A 137 11.43 5.82 5.67
C TYR A 137 12.63 5.20 6.41
N PRO A 138 13.53 5.99 7.03
CA PRO A 138 14.70 5.46 7.74
C PRO A 138 14.35 4.56 8.94
N GLU A 139 13.14 4.70 9.48
CA GLU A 139 12.62 3.88 10.57
C GLU A 139 12.22 2.47 10.13
N ILE A 140 12.11 2.23 8.81
CA ILE A 140 11.73 0.94 8.22
C ILE A 140 13.01 0.27 7.69
N PRO A 141 13.59 -0.70 8.42
CA PRO A 141 14.87 -1.27 8.04
C PRO A 141 14.77 -2.20 6.83
N ALA A 142 13.63 -2.86 6.60
CA ALA A 142 13.44 -3.78 5.49
C ALA A 142 11.98 -3.87 5.06
N LEU A 143 11.77 -4.15 3.76
CA LEU A 143 10.44 -4.40 3.19
C LEU A 143 10.30 -5.85 2.72
N TYR A 144 9.09 -6.38 2.83
CA TYR A 144 8.67 -7.63 2.20
C TYR A 144 7.34 -7.40 1.49
N ILE A 145 7.17 -7.92 0.27
CA ILE A 145 5.83 -8.05 -0.30
C ILE A 145 5.21 -9.30 0.30
N THR A 146 4.37 -9.14 1.33
CA THR A 146 3.76 -10.25 2.06
C THR A 146 2.55 -10.83 1.35
N GLU A 147 1.91 -10.05 0.48
CA GLU A 147 0.89 -10.54 -0.46
C GLU A 147 0.91 -9.75 -1.76
N ASN A 148 0.93 -10.45 -2.90
CA ASN A 148 0.59 -9.91 -4.21
C ASN A 148 0.10 -11.03 -5.13
N GLY A 149 -1.01 -10.78 -5.83
CA GLY A 149 -1.59 -11.74 -6.76
C GLY A 149 -2.79 -11.16 -7.49
N ALA A 150 -3.41 -11.97 -8.35
CA ALA A 150 -4.59 -11.54 -9.10
C ALA A 150 -5.58 -12.68 -9.30
N ALA A 151 -6.86 -12.33 -9.21
CA ALA A 151 -7.94 -13.24 -9.53
C ALA A 151 -8.32 -13.12 -11.01
N TYR A 152 -8.32 -14.27 -11.67
CA TYR A 152 -8.81 -14.48 -13.04
C TYR A 152 -9.67 -15.74 -13.04
N ILE A 153 -10.60 -15.84 -13.99
CA ILE A 153 -11.44 -17.03 -14.14
C ILE A 153 -10.61 -18.12 -14.81
N ASP A 154 -10.27 -19.15 -14.04
CA ASP A 154 -9.59 -20.32 -14.55
C ASP A 154 -10.56 -21.19 -15.38
N ARG A 155 -10.07 -21.70 -16.51
CA ARG A 155 -10.78 -22.67 -17.35
C ARG A 155 -9.96 -23.96 -17.39
N VAL A 156 -10.64 -25.07 -17.12
CA VAL A 156 -10.03 -26.40 -17.21
C VAL A 156 -10.21 -26.90 -18.64
N GLU A 157 -9.09 -27.17 -19.30
CA GLU A 157 -9.06 -27.68 -20.67
C GLU A 157 -9.40 -29.17 -20.73
N ALA A 158 -9.60 -29.71 -21.94
CA ALA A 158 -9.93 -31.12 -22.14
C ALA A 158 -8.85 -32.08 -21.60
N ASP A 159 -7.59 -31.65 -21.57
CA ASP A 159 -6.45 -32.40 -21.03
C ASP A 159 -6.26 -32.22 -19.52
N ARG A 160 -7.21 -31.55 -18.84
CA ARG A 160 -7.20 -31.18 -17.41
C ARG A 160 -6.15 -30.14 -17.01
N SER A 161 -5.51 -29.46 -17.97
CA SER A 161 -4.64 -28.33 -17.67
C SER A 161 -5.42 -27.03 -17.44
N ILE A 162 -4.76 -26.03 -16.85
CA ILE A 162 -5.24 -24.64 -16.72
C ILE A 162 -4.20 -23.72 -17.37
N HIS A 163 -4.63 -22.92 -18.35
CA HIS A 163 -3.77 -21.98 -19.07
C HIS A 163 -3.96 -20.54 -18.59
N ASP A 164 -3.54 -20.26 -17.36
CA ASP A 164 -3.70 -18.95 -16.73
C ASP A 164 -2.55 -17.98 -17.09
N ARG A 165 -2.64 -17.44 -18.31
CA ARG A 165 -1.60 -16.55 -18.86
C ARG A 165 -1.69 -15.16 -18.25
N GLU A 166 -2.90 -14.73 -17.87
CA GLU A 166 -3.21 -13.45 -17.25
C GLU A 166 -2.53 -13.32 -15.88
N ARG A 167 -2.74 -14.27 -14.96
CA ARG A 167 -2.12 -14.26 -13.64
C ARG A 167 -0.59 -14.37 -13.74
N LYS A 168 -0.09 -15.17 -14.69
CA LYS A 168 1.35 -15.23 -14.97
C LYS A 168 1.92 -13.87 -15.39
N ARG A 169 1.29 -13.18 -16.35
CA ARG A 169 1.71 -11.83 -16.78
C ARG A 169 1.62 -10.82 -15.65
N TYR A 170 0.55 -10.88 -14.84
CA TYR A 170 0.38 -10.04 -13.66
C TYR A 170 1.58 -10.18 -12.72
N ILE A 171 1.88 -11.41 -12.26
CA ILE A 171 2.98 -11.66 -11.31
C ILE A 171 4.32 -11.22 -11.90
N GLN A 172 4.60 -11.54 -13.17
CA GLN A 172 5.84 -11.16 -13.84
C GLN A 172 6.02 -9.63 -13.85
N SER A 173 4.99 -8.89 -14.27
CA SER A 173 5.06 -7.43 -14.36
C SER A 173 5.21 -6.74 -13.00
N TYR A 174 4.62 -7.28 -11.92
CA TYR A 174 4.79 -6.74 -10.57
C TYR A 174 6.19 -7.09 -10.00
N LEU A 175 6.70 -8.30 -10.24
CA LEU A 175 8.06 -8.68 -9.87
C LEU A 175 9.12 -7.81 -10.56
N GLU A 176 8.92 -7.42 -11.82
CA GLU A 176 9.80 -6.47 -12.52
C GLU A 176 9.86 -5.11 -11.81
N GLN A 177 8.74 -4.63 -11.29
CA GLN A 177 8.65 -3.36 -10.55
C GLN A 177 9.30 -3.48 -9.17
N CYS A 178 9.14 -4.62 -8.50
CA CYS A 178 9.87 -4.94 -7.27
C CYS A 178 11.38 -4.99 -7.49
N LEU A 179 11.82 -5.65 -8.57
CA LEU A 179 13.24 -5.73 -8.93
C LEU A 179 13.79 -4.34 -9.22
N LYS A 180 13.05 -3.51 -9.98
CA LYS A 180 13.42 -2.12 -10.25
C LYS A 180 13.63 -1.34 -8.96
N ALA A 181 12.64 -1.36 -8.04
CA ALA A 181 12.76 -0.67 -6.75
C ALA A 181 13.99 -1.15 -5.96
N LYS A 182 14.23 -2.46 -5.93
CA LYS A 182 15.39 -3.07 -5.27
C LYS A 182 16.72 -2.63 -5.89
N THR A 183 16.82 -2.58 -7.22
CA THR A 183 18.03 -2.10 -7.92
C THR A 183 18.29 -0.62 -7.68
N GLU A 184 17.25 0.16 -7.38
CA GLU A 184 17.34 1.59 -7.02
C GLU A 184 17.51 1.83 -5.51
N GLY A 185 17.90 0.79 -4.74
CA GLY A 185 18.31 0.91 -3.34
C GLY A 185 17.24 0.63 -2.29
N VAL A 186 16.00 0.32 -2.69
CA VAL A 186 14.97 -0.10 -1.71
C VAL A 186 15.38 -1.43 -1.08
N ASN A 187 15.38 -1.51 0.26
CA ASN A 187 15.79 -2.71 0.99
C ASN A 187 14.69 -3.80 0.99
N LEU A 188 14.34 -4.30 -0.20
CA LEU A 188 13.34 -5.34 -0.42
C LEU A 188 13.95 -6.74 -0.27
N ARG A 189 13.43 -7.51 0.70
CA ARG A 189 14.02 -8.78 1.15
C ARG A 189 13.25 -10.04 0.76
N GLY A 190 11.99 -9.91 0.38
CA GLY A 190 11.20 -11.05 -0.09
C GLY A 190 9.91 -10.66 -0.77
N TYR A 191 9.31 -11.64 -1.43
CA TYR A 191 8.06 -11.53 -2.16
C TYR A 191 7.31 -12.86 -2.02
N PHE A 192 6.05 -12.79 -1.60
CA PHE A 192 5.16 -13.92 -1.39
C PHE A 192 3.99 -13.81 -2.39
N VAL A 193 3.80 -14.86 -3.19
CA VAL A 193 2.67 -15.05 -4.14
C VAL A 193 1.52 -15.72 -3.40
#